data_AF-A0A2N7R8G7-F1
#
_entry.id   AF-A0A2N7R8G7-F1
#
_cell.length_a   1.000
_cell.length_b   1.000
_cell.length_c   1.000
_cell.angle_alpha   90.00
_cell.angle_beta   90.00
_cell.angle_gamma   90.00
#
_symmetry.space_group_name_H-M   'P 1'
#
loop_
_entity.id
_entity.type
_entity.pdbx_description
1 polymer ?
#
loop_
_entity_poly.entity_id
_entity_poly.type
_entity_poly.pdbx_seq_one_letter_code
_entity_poly.pdbx_strand_id
1 'polypeptide(L)'
;MLERLCNAVLFQIGWLACVLGGNSLWLLLALAVLVIHLGWISSWAAEGRLVLSVVIVGTAVDSVLRAAGVFEFQDLSPLIPLWLMLLWALLATTLRHCLQWSARPWWLASALGAVGGAVSYCGGGRLAGVQFPYGELPTLIGIGLLWALLFPLLHAMARRLSH
;
A
#
# COMPACT_ATOMS: atom_id res chain seq x y z
N MET A 1 -9.24 20.18 -4.80
CA MET A 1 -7.76 20.27 -4.88
C MET A 1 -7.13 20.12 -3.50
N LEU A 2 -7.59 20.88 -2.49
CA LEU A 2 -7.12 20.77 -1.11
C LEU A 2 -7.27 19.37 -0.52
N GLU A 3 -8.43 18.72 -0.65
CA GLU A 3 -8.67 17.36 -0.14
C GLU A 3 -7.65 16.33 -0.66
N ARG A 4 -7.31 16.39 -1.95
CA ARG A 4 -6.30 15.51 -2.55
C ARG A 4 -4.90 15.76 -1.98
N LEU A 5 -4.56 17.02 -1.69
CA LEU A 5 -3.31 17.36 -1.03
C LEU A 5 -3.29 16.89 0.42
N CYS A 6 -4.37 17.11 1.18
CA CYS A 6 -4.51 16.61 2.55
C CYS A 6 -4.39 15.08 2.59
N ASN A 7 -5.07 14.37 1.68
CA ASN A 7 -4.98 12.91 1.58
C ASN A 7 -3.55 12.45 1.23
N ALA A 8 -2.86 13.13 0.31
CA ALA A 8 -1.46 12.83 0.01
C ALA A 8 -0.54 13.03 1.23
N VAL A 9 -0.70 14.13 1.96
CA VAL A 9 0.09 14.40 3.18
C VAL A 9 -0.19 13.37 4.26
N LEU A 10 -1.47 13.05 4.51
CA LEU A 10 -1.87 12.00 5.44
C LEU A 10 -1.26 10.65 5.07
N PHE A 11 -1.34 10.25 3.80
CA PHE A 11 -0.72 9.03 3.31
C PHE A 11 0.79 9.02 3.56
N GLN A 12 1.51 10.10 3.26
CA GLN A 12 2.95 10.15 3.49
C GLN A 12 3.33 10.04 4.97
N ILE A 13 2.56 10.67 5.87
CA ILE A 13 2.76 10.54 7.32
C ILE A 13 2.52 9.10 7.76
N GLY A 14 1.42 8.49 7.33
CA GLY A 14 1.09 7.11 7.67
C GLY A 14 2.08 6.11 7.09
N TRP A 15 2.54 6.33 5.85
CA TRP A 15 3.57 5.53 5.19
C TRP A 15 4.88 5.56 5.96
N LEU A 16 5.35 6.75 6.35
CA LEU A 16 6.57 6.90 7.15
C LEU A 16 6.43 6.23 8.53
N ALA A 17 5.28 6.39 9.18
CA ALA A 17 5.01 5.76 10.47
C ALA A 17 5.04 4.22 10.37
N CYS A 18 4.44 3.64 9.33
CA CYS A 18 4.49 2.20 9.09
C CYS A 18 5.91 1.70 8.79
N VAL A 19 6.62 2.38 7.88
CA VAL A 19 7.94 1.93 7.38
C VAL A 19 9.02 2.07 8.44
N LEU A 20 9.10 3.22 9.13
CA LEU A 20 10.13 3.46 10.14
C LEU A 20 9.79 2.81 11.49
N GLY A 21 8.49 2.72 11.81
CA GLY A 21 8.02 2.24 13.09
C GLY A 21 7.84 0.73 13.17
N GLY A 22 7.60 0.05 12.05
CA GLY A 22 7.28 -1.38 12.05
C GLY A 22 6.10 -1.72 12.98
N ASN A 23 6.12 -2.91 13.60
CA ASN A 23 5.11 -3.32 14.59
C ASN A 23 5.37 -2.69 15.97
N SER A 24 5.26 -1.36 16.07
CA SER A 24 5.46 -0.61 17.32
C SER A 24 4.33 0.40 17.58
N LEU A 25 4.48 1.23 18.63
CA LEU A 25 3.51 2.28 18.97
C LEU A 25 3.32 3.33 17.85
N TRP A 26 4.24 3.41 16.89
CA TRP A 26 4.07 4.24 15.68
C TRP A 26 2.84 3.86 14.86
N LEU A 27 2.34 2.62 14.99
CA LEU A 27 1.07 2.22 14.38
C LEU A 27 -0.13 2.99 14.90
N LEU A 28 -0.06 3.58 16.10
CA LEU A 28 -1.10 4.49 16.59
C LEU A 28 -1.17 5.76 15.72
N LEU A 29 -0.04 6.25 15.22
CA LEU A 29 -0.02 7.39 14.30
C LEU A 29 -0.60 7.00 12.94
N ALA A 30 -0.22 5.86 12.38
CA ALA A 30 -0.79 5.37 11.12
C ALA A 30 -2.30 5.09 11.24
N LEU A 31 -2.75 4.56 12.38
CA LEU A 31 -4.17 4.37 12.68
C LEU A 31 -4.89 5.71 12.82
N ALA A 32 -4.30 6.69 13.52
CA ALA A 32 -4.86 8.02 13.64
C ALA A 32 -5.02 8.68 12.27
N VAL A 33 -4.03 8.53 11.37
CA VAL A 33 -4.12 8.99 9.98
C VAL A 33 -5.31 8.36 9.25
N LEU A 34 -5.50 7.04 9.38
CA LEU A 34 -6.63 6.34 8.76
C LEU A 34 -7.97 6.83 9.31
N VAL A 35 -8.08 7.02 10.63
CA VAL A 35 -9.28 7.55 11.29
C VAL A 35 -9.56 8.99 10.86
N ILE A 36 -8.53 9.85 10.79
CA ILE A 36 -8.67 11.24 10.32
C ILE A 36 -9.17 11.26 8.87
N HIS A 37 -8.62 10.42 7.99
CA HIS A 37 -9.09 10.31 6.61
C HIS A 37 -10.58 9.92 6.56
N LEU A 38 -10.97 8.88 7.29
CA LEU A 38 -12.35 8.38 7.31
C LEU A 38 -13.34 9.26 8.09
N GLY A 39 -12.85 10.20 8.90
CA GLY A 39 -13.69 11.14 9.65
C GLY A 39 -13.80 12.51 8.99
N TRP A 40 -12.79 12.94 8.23
CA TRP A 40 -12.72 14.30 7.69
C TRP A 40 -12.69 14.37 6.16
N ILE A 41 -12.02 13.45 5.48
CA ILE A 41 -11.90 13.47 4.01
C ILE A 41 -12.99 12.63 3.34
N SER A 42 -13.36 11.52 3.97
CA SER A 42 -14.36 10.59 3.45
C SER A 42 -15.17 9.99 4.60
N SER A 43 -15.76 8.81 4.40
CA SER A 43 -16.47 8.07 5.44
C SER A 43 -16.30 6.56 5.30
N TRP A 44 -16.48 5.84 6.41
CA TRP A 44 -16.51 4.37 6.41
C TRP A 44 -17.58 3.81 5.46
N ALA A 45 -18.76 4.44 5.38
CA ALA A 45 -19.82 4.02 4.48
C ALA A 45 -19.42 4.12 3.00
N ALA A 46 -18.63 5.14 2.64
CA ALA A 46 -18.18 5.34 1.26
C ALA A 46 -17.00 4.43 0.88
N GLU A 47 -16.05 4.19 1.79
CA GLU A 47 -14.75 3.60 1.46
C GLU A 47 -14.42 2.31 2.20
N GLY A 48 -15.14 1.95 3.26
CA GLY A 48 -14.82 0.79 4.12
C GLY A 48 -14.73 -0.52 3.32
N ARG A 49 -15.64 -0.76 2.37
CA ARG A 49 -15.57 -1.92 1.47
C ARG A 49 -14.30 -1.94 0.62
N LEU A 50 -13.88 -0.78 0.10
CA LEU A 50 -12.65 -0.66 -0.69
C LEU A 50 -11.42 -0.92 0.20
N VAL A 51 -11.35 -0.26 1.36
CA VAL A 51 -10.25 -0.41 2.32
C VAL A 51 -10.09 -1.88 2.72
N LEU A 52 -11.17 -2.54 3.14
CA LEU A 52 -11.14 -3.96 3.51
C LEU A 52 -10.71 -4.85 2.33
N SER A 53 -11.26 -4.62 1.13
CA SER A 53 -10.90 -5.42 -0.04
C SER A 53 -9.42 -5.28 -0.42
N VAL A 54 -8.88 -4.07 -0.36
CA VAL A 54 -7.47 -3.79 -0.67
C VAL A 54 -6.55 -4.37 0.40
N VAL A 55 -6.91 -4.29 1.69
CA VAL A 55 -6.16 -4.94 2.77
C VAL A 55 -6.12 -6.46 2.57
N ILE A 56 -7.24 -7.09 2.25
CA ILE A 56 -7.31 -8.55 2.01
C ILE A 56 -6.44 -8.93 0.82
N VAL A 57 -6.61 -8.26 -0.32
CA VAL A 57 -5.83 -8.54 -1.54
C VAL A 57 -4.34 -8.31 -1.29
N GLY A 58 -3.98 -7.17 -0.70
CA GLY A 58 -2.60 -6.82 -0.40
C GLY A 58 -1.93 -7.79 0.57
N THR A 59 -2.62 -8.13 1.66
CA THR A 59 -2.15 -9.13 2.63
C THR A 59 -1.94 -10.49 1.97
N ALA A 60 -2.87 -10.93 1.12
CA ALA A 60 -2.73 -12.18 0.39
C ALA A 60 -1.52 -12.16 -0.56
N VAL A 61 -1.37 -11.09 -1.35
CA VAL A 61 -0.25 -10.94 -2.29
C VAL A 61 1.09 -10.96 -1.56
N ASP A 62 1.28 -10.11 -0.55
CA ASP A 62 2.58 -10.03 0.13
C ASP A 62 2.86 -11.26 1.00
N SER A 63 1.82 -11.93 1.54
CA SER A 63 2.00 -13.20 2.25
C SER A 63 2.38 -14.34 1.30
N VAL A 64 1.86 -14.35 0.07
CA VAL A 64 2.31 -15.29 -0.98
C VAL A 64 3.76 -15.01 -1.37
N LEU A 65 4.15 -13.74 -1.52
CA LEU A 65 5.55 -13.37 -1.80
C LEU A 65 6.49 -13.78 -0.66
N ARG A 66 6.05 -13.59 0.59
CA ARG A 66 6.77 -14.09 1.78
C ARG A 66 6.90 -15.60 1.76
N ALA A 67 5.82 -16.34 1.53
CA ALA A 67 5.82 -17.81 1.50
C ALA A 67 6.68 -18.35 0.34
N ALA A 68 6.74 -17.62 -0.77
CA ALA A 68 7.63 -17.90 -1.90
C ALA A 68 9.09 -17.46 -1.65
N GLY A 69 9.44 -16.90 -0.49
CA GLY A 69 10.80 -16.48 -0.16
C GLY A 69 11.28 -15.20 -0.87
N VAL A 70 10.39 -14.45 -1.51
CA VAL A 70 10.72 -13.15 -2.13
C VAL A 70 11.02 -12.09 -1.08
N PHE A 71 10.29 -12.15 0.04
CA PHE A 71 10.50 -11.30 1.21
C PHE A 71 10.76 -12.15 2.44
N GLU A 72 11.65 -11.66 3.30
CA GLU A 72 11.84 -12.20 4.63
C GLU A 72 11.71 -11.07 5.66
N PHE A 73 10.87 -11.32 6.66
CA PHE A 73 10.60 -10.43 7.78
C PHE A 73 11.16 -11.06 9.05
N GLN A 74 11.49 -10.23 10.05
CA GLN A 74 12.09 -10.71 11.31
C GLN A 74 11.12 -11.53 12.18
N ASP A 75 9.81 -11.41 11.97
CA ASP A 75 8.83 -12.18 12.72
C ASP A 75 8.67 -13.61 12.16
N LEU A 76 8.23 -14.56 12.99
CA LEU A 76 7.97 -15.94 12.56
C LEU A 76 6.51 -16.17 12.12
N SER A 77 5.75 -15.10 11.94
CA SER A 77 4.34 -15.17 11.55
C SER A 77 4.18 -15.71 10.12
N PRO A 78 3.17 -16.55 9.82
CA PRO A 78 2.89 -16.96 8.44
C PRO A 78 2.36 -15.80 7.58
N LEU A 79 1.80 -14.76 8.21
CA LEU A 79 1.30 -13.55 7.54
C LEU A 79 2.33 -12.43 7.57
N ILE A 80 2.16 -11.45 6.69
CA ILE A 80 2.94 -10.21 6.73
C ILE A 80 2.74 -9.44 8.06
N PRO A 81 3.70 -8.56 8.43
CA PRO A 81 3.56 -7.71 9.60
C PRO A 81 2.34 -6.77 9.55
N LEU A 82 1.80 -6.42 10.73
CA LEU A 82 0.64 -5.53 10.86
C LEU A 82 0.89 -4.14 10.24
N TRP A 83 2.11 -3.62 10.32
CA TRP A 83 2.45 -2.33 9.71
C TRP A 83 2.22 -2.31 8.20
N LEU A 84 2.49 -3.44 7.52
CA LEU A 84 2.31 -3.57 6.07
C LEU A 84 0.84 -3.76 5.71
N MET A 85 0.08 -4.51 6.52
CA MET A 85 -1.39 -4.59 6.40
C MET A 85 -2.04 -3.21 6.54
N LEU A 86 -1.58 -2.39 7.51
CA LEU A 86 -2.08 -1.04 7.70
C LEU A 86 -1.66 -0.10 6.56
N LEU A 87 -0.47 -0.31 5.99
CA LEU A 87 -0.03 0.42 4.80
C LEU A 87 -0.93 0.15 3.59
N TRP A 88 -1.42 -1.09 3.42
CA TRP A 88 -2.44 -1.42 2.42
C TRP A 88 -3.76 -0.67 2.65
N ALA A 89 -4.19 -0.54 3.92
CA ALA A 89 -5.38 0.24 4.26
C ALA A 89 -5.20 1.72 3.88
N LEU A 90 -4.05 2.30 4.20
CA LEU A 90 -3.71 3.68 3.84
C LEU A 90 -3.58 3.87 2.32
N LEU A 91 -3.01 2.91 1.59
CA LEU A 91 -2.97 2.98 0.13
C LEU A 91 -4.38 3.02 -0.45
N ALA A 92 -5.30 2.22 0.08
CA ALA A 92 -6.68 2.18 -0.40
C ALA A 92 -7.37 3.55 -0.34
N THR A 93 -7.06 4.37 0.68
CA THR A 93 -7.61 5.72 0.84
C THR A 93 -7.09 6.72 -0.19
N THR A 94 -6.02 6.40 -0.92
CA THR A 94 -5.45 7.29 -1.95
C THR A 94 -6.08 7.08 -3.33
N LEU A 95 -6.58 5.87 -3.60
CA LEU A 95 -7.01 5.43 -4.94
C LEU A 95 -8.16 6.25 -5.54
N ARG A 96 -9.00 6.83 -4.69
CA ARG A 96 -10.12 7.71 -5.07
C ARG A 96 -9.81 9.19 -4.91
N HIS A 97 -8.65 9.53 -4.36
CA HIS A 97 -8.28 10.87 -3.95
C HIS A 97 -7.01 11.33 -4.67
N CYS A 98 -5.86 11.33 -4.00
CA CYS A 98 -4.62 11.86 -4.57
C CYS A 98 -4.08 11.04 -5.74
N LEU A 99 -4.43 9.74 -5.83
CA LEU A 99 -4.07 8.87 -6.95
C LEU A 99 -5.21 8.67 -7.96
N GLN A 100 -6.35 9.35 -7.83
CA GLN A 100 -7.48 9.13 -8.76
C GLN A 100 -7.09 9.38 -10.23
N TRP A 101 -6.20 10.33 -10.48
CA TRP A 101 -5.76 10.73 -11.82
C TRP A 101 -4.95 9.64 -12.52
N SER A 102 -4.25 8.77 -11.78
CA SER A 102 -3.44 7.70 -12.38
C SER A 102 -4.27 6.54 -12.93
N ALA A 103 -5.56 6.48 -12.59
CA ALA A 103 -6.44 5.38 -12.99
C ALA A 103 -6.73 5.31 -14.51
N ARG A 104 -6.45 6.38 -15.26
CA ARG A 104 -6.68 6.46 -16.71
C ARG A 104 -5.56 7.25 -17.40
N PRO A 105 -5.03 6.77 -18.54
CA PRO A 105 -5.28 5.46 -19.17
C PRO A 105 -4.69 4.29 -18.37
N TRP A 106 -5.10 3.05 -18.66
CA TRP A 106 -4.68 1.87 -17.89
C TRP A 106 -3.17 1.64 -17.90
N TRP A 107 -2.50 1.97 -19.02
CA TRP A 107 -1.05 1.84 -19.13
C TRP A 107 -0.30 2.82 -18.22
N LEU A 108 -0.89 3.98 -17.92
CA LEU A 108 -0.32 4.95 -17.00
C LEU A 108 -0.33 4.40 -15.57
N ALA A 109 -1.45 3.79 -15.16
CA ALA A 109 -1.50 3.05 -13.89
C ALA A 109 -0.45 1.94 -13.88
N SER A 110 -0.31 1.14 -14.93
CA SER A 110 0.70 0.09 -14.97
C SER A 110 2.14 0.64 -14.84
N ALA A 111 2.47 1.71 -15.56
CA ALA A 111 3.80 2.31 -15.49
C ALA A 111 4.10 2.91 -14.10
N LEU A 112 3.13 3.66 -13.53
CA LEU A 112 3.27 4.25 -12.20
C LEU A 112 3.31 3.18 -11.10
N GLY A 113 2.53 2.11 -11.24
CA GLY A 113 2.58 0.95 -10.35
C GLY A 113 3.96 0.31 -10.39
N ALA A 114 4.49 0.03 -11.59
CA ALA A 114 5.81 -0.59 -11.73
C ALA A 114 6.92 0.22 -11.08
N VAL A 115 6.99 1.52 -11.40
CA VAL A 115 8.03 2.42 -10.87
C VAL A 115 7.80 2.69 -9.39
N GLY A 116 6.57 3.04 -8.99
CA GLY A 116 6.22 3.38 -7.62
C GLY A 116 6.40 2.20 -6.67
N GLY A 117 5.98 0.99 -7.09
CA GLY A 117 6.21 -0.25 -6.35
C GLY A 117 7.71 -0.53 -6.18
N ALA A 118 8.48 -0.56 -7.26
CA ALA A 118 9.92 -0.82 -7.18
C ALA A 118 10.65 0.22 -6.30
N VAL A 119 10.35 1.52 -6.47
CA VAL A 119 10.96 2.59 -5.65
C VAL A 119 10.54 2.47 -4.18
N SER A 120 9.27 2.19 -3.90
CA SER A 120 8.78 2.02 -2.53
C SER A 120 9.41 0.83 -1.83
N TYR A 121 9.67 -0.30 -2.52
CA TYR A 121 10.34 -1.45 -1.92
C TYR A 121 11.86 -1.26 -1.84
N CYS A 122 12.46 -0.56 -2.80
CA CYS A 122 13.89 -0.20 -2.75
C CYS A 122 14.20 0.69 -1.54
N GLY A 123 13.43 1.77 -1.34
CA GLY A 123 13.61 2.67 -0.20
C GLY A 123 12.96 2.15 1.08
N GLY A 124 11.66 1.90 1.04
CA GLY A 124 10.86 1.50 2.20
C GLY A 124 11.18 0.10 2.70
N GLY A 125 11.47 -0.86 1.82
CA GLY A 125 11.87 -2.21 2.23
C GLY A 125 13.16 -2.20 3.03
N ARG A 126 14.18 -1.45 2.57
CA ARG A 126 15.43 -1.26 3.31
C ARG A 126 15.21 -0.55 4.66
N LEU A 127 14.43 0.53 4.68
CA LEU A 127 14.12 1.28 5.90
C LEU A 127 13.34 0.44 6.92
N ALA A 128 12.44 -0.43 6.45
CA ALA A 128 11.67 -1.34 7.29
C ALA A 128 12.42 -2.63 7.66
N GLY A 129 13.66 -2.80 7.20
CA GLY A 129 14.49 -3.98 7.47
C GLY A 129 14.06 -5.26 6.77
N VAL A 130 13.26 -5.15 5.69
CA VAL A 130 12.83 -6.29 4.86
C VAL A 130 14.03 -6.84 4.08
N GLN A 131 14.26 -8.15 4.19
CA GLN A 131 15.32 -8.83 3.43
C GLN A 131 14.77 -9.35 2.11
N PHE A 132 15.64 -9.39 1.09
CA PHE A 132 15.33 -9.89 -0.26
C PHE A 132 16.21 -11.11 -0.57
N PRO A 133 15.81 -12.34 -0.17
CA PRO A 133 16.64 -13.54 -0.30
C PRO A 133 17.07 -13.87 -1.73
N TYR A 134 16.25 -13.53 -2.73
CA TYR A 134 16.56 -13.69 -4.15
C TYR A 134 17.48 -12.61 -4.74
N GLY A 135 17.98 -11.71 -3.88
CA GLY A 135 18.77 -10.55 -4.28
C GLY A 135 17.90 -9.34 -4.62
N GLU A 136 18.47 -8.16 -4.46
CA GLU A 136 17.72 -6.91 -4.58
C GLU A 136 17.20 -6.66 -5.99
N LEU A 137 18.05 -6.76 -7.02
CA LEU A 137 17.65 -6.47 -8.39
C LEU A 137 16.55 -7.42 -8.92
N PRO A 138 16.67 -8.76 -8.80
CA PRO A 138 15.60 -9.68 -9.20
C PRO A 138 14.28 -9.42 -8.47
N THR A 139 14.34 -9.16 -7.16
CA THR A 139 13.16 -8.84 -6.37
C THR A 139 12.51 -7.54 -6.85
N LEU A 140 13.27 -6.46 -7.05
CA LEU A 140 12.71 -5.18 -7.50
C LEU A 140 12.12 -5.25 -8.90
N ILE A 141 12.69 -6.04 -9.82
CA ILE A 141 12.08 -6.30 -11.14
C ILE A 141 10.76 -7.05 -10.97
N GLY A 142 10.74 -8.11 -10.15
CA GLY A 142 9.53 -8.88 -9.87
C GLY A 142 8.42 -8.02 -9.25
N ILE A 143 8.78 -7.15 -8.30
CA ILE A 143 7.86 -6.19 -7.68
C ILE A 143 7.37 -5.15 -8.68
N GLY A 144 8.24 -4.64 -9.56
CA GLY A 144 7.83 -3.75 -10.64
C GLY A 144 6.79 -4.41 -11.56
N LEU A 145 7.03 -5.64 -12.00
CA LEU A 145 6.08 -6.38 -12.85
C LEU A 145 4.77 -6.67 -12.14
N LEU A 146 4.83 -7.08 -10.87
CA LEU A 146 3.66 -7.34 -10.04
C LEU A 146 2.81 -6.06 -9.90
N TRP A 147 3.42 -4.95 -9.51
CA TRP A 147 2.70 -3.69 -9.33
C TRP A 147 2.17 -3.09 -10.64
N ALA A 148 2.81 -3.39 -11.77
CA ALA A 148 2.30 -3.03 -13.09
C ALA A 148 0.90 -3.63 -13.38
N LEU A 149 0.63 -4.80 -12.81
CA LEU A 149 -0.66 -5.48 -12.91
C LEU A 149 -1.58 -5.15 -11.73
N LEU A 150 -1.01 -5.07 -10.53
CA LEU A 150 -1.78 -4.89 -9.30
C LEU A 150 -2.37 -3.48 -9.20
N PHE A 151 -1.60 -2.43 -9.52
CA PHE A 151 -2.09 -1.06 -9.40
C PHE A 151 -3.31 -0.73 -10.28
N PRO A 152 -3.38 -1.09 -11.58
CA PRO A 152 -4.60 -0.92 -12.36
C PRO A 152 -5.77 -1.77 -11.84
N LEU A 153 -5.50 -2.96 -11.27
CA LEU A 153 -6.53 -3.78 -10.63
C LEU A 153 -7.11 -3.08 -9.39
N LEU A 154 -6.27 -2.49 -8.53
CA LEU A 154 -6.72 -1.71 -7.38
C LEU A 154 -7.56 -0.50 -7.81
N HIS A 155 -7.17 0.20 -8.87
CA HIS A 155 -8.00 1.27 -9.44
C HIS A 155 -9.33 0.74 -10.01
N ALA A 156 -9.34 -0.46 -10.60
CA ALA A 156 -10.58 -1.09 -11.06
C ALA A 156 -11.51 -1.45 -9.88
N MET A 157 -10.96 -1.96 -8.77
CA MET A 157 -11.69 -2.20 -7.52
C MET A 157 -12.24 -0.89 -6.95
N ALA A 158 -11.43 0.17 -6.92
CA ALA A 158 -11.84 1.48 -6.44
C ALA A 158 -13.05 2.04 -7.19
N ARG A 159 -13.12 1.81 -8.51
CA ARG A 159 -14.29 2.17 -9.35
C ARG A 159 -15.50 1.26 -9.17
N ARG A 160 -15.31 -0.03 -8.90
CA ARG A 160 -16.43 -0.98 -8.76
C ARG A 160 -17.12 -0.88 -7.40
N LEU A 161 -16.35 -0.61 -6.34
CA LEU A 161 -16.84 -0.56 -4.96
C LEU A 161 -17.36 0.84 -4.55
N SER A 162 -17.62 1.73 -5.51
CA SER A 162 -18.13 3.09 -5.23
C SER A 162 -19.65 3.15 -5.07
N HIS A 163 -20.33 2.02 -5.18
CA HIS A 163 -21.78 1.82 -5.06
C HIS A 163 -22.05 0.80 -3.97
#